data_AF-A0A534RRU7-F1
#
_entry.id   AF-A0A534RRU7-F1
#
_cell.length_a   1.000
_cell.length_b   1.000
_cell.length_c   1.000
_cell.angle_alpha   90.00
_cell.angle_beta   90.00
_cell.angle_gamma   90.00
#
_symmetry.space_group_name_H-M   'P 1'
#
loop_
_entity.id
_entity.type
_entity.pdbx_description
1 polymer ?
#
loop_
_entity_poly.entity_id
_entity_poly.type
_entity_poly.pdbx_seq_one_letter_code
_entity_poly.pdbx_strand_id
1 'polypeptide(L)'
;MTFLVLFWLNLGLLCVFVALTMRPGLLGFAKGGKWYLTWFAVGLITLMDELTSIFYAPAEAHRFIGTQAIFFIVATSLLIRVLSTRFVEIAQILENHNIRGGGVYSFSYFVLGPVASFVAVASIMVDYILTACISTVSAVINGTAFLPLGHMAEYGLILGVIWGIAGLNILGIRENARVTFGILLVASLVLMNLIALGLLHISPESPGVMLESVRSVTQSVAHGGLPHGVALVTVGIASCILAYSGIESVIQTAGLVENWRDIARAYWFLALTVGIVTPLISALALSAPIDIREHEGDLITYWATLVGNVPFGVVVGLLGSIILIMAVNTAYVASSELLERVAHRYRFNWLIVTNRRASLYRVHILNGLLYTGIILITKGSQALLAEMYAIGLLASFCINIGCLLIYRYFQGTKEIRAYHTSRTATLLLEFILVACFIYLALHKPYGTGLWAAVVTVLLAAGIPLSRRYGPERQEVRRSDYPLEMVLALGDVDGPLHVYFRRPGEVAMGDQRSGNAFVTFFNVREGIPDKVAPNHYRFPIQPGGVYRSIVALLALLEEELDGRDLTIHFGWPTSSWLDRMAVGVFVANLMRLPKVFPKLRFSIDYLPPPSSGAAAAPAAERALGGST
;
A
#
# COMPACT_ATOMS: atom_id res chain seq x y z
N MET A 1 2.60 -21.78 -41.18
CA MET A 1 3.40 -21.73 -39.95
C MET A 1 2.61 -21.08 -38.80
N THR A 2 2.03 -19.89 -38.99
CA THR A 2 1.20 -19.16 -38.01
C THR A 2 0.13 -20.03 -37.35
N PHE A 3 -0.70 -20.73 -38.13
CA PHE A 3 -1.73 -21.61 -37.60
C PHE A 3 -1.19 -22.68 -36.63
N LEU A 4 -0.06 -23.32 -36.96
CA LEU A 4 0.53 -24.36 -36.11
C LEU A 4 1.03 -23.76 -34.78
N VAL A 5 1.68 -22.60 -34.83
CA VAL A 5 2.16 -21.91 -33.61
C VAL A 5 0.98 -21.56 -32.70
N LEU A 6 -0.06 -20.94 -33.25
CA LEU A 6 -1.24 -20.56 -32.47
C LEU A 6 -1.99 -21.80 -31.95
N PHE A 7 -2.13 -22.86 -32.75
CA PHE A 7 -2.77 -24.10 -32.34
C PHE A 7 -2.07 -24.72 -31.12
N TRP A 8 -0.75 -24.91 -31.18
CA TRP A 8 0.01 -25.50 -30.08
C TRP A 8 0.07 -24.59 -28.85
N LEU A 9 0.15 -23.27 -29.03
CA LEU A 9 0.06 -22.30 -27.95
C LEU A 9 -1.29 -22.42 -27.22
N ASN A 10 -2.40 -22.40 -27.96
CA ASN A 10 -3.74 -22.49 -27.38
C ASN A 10 -3.99 -23.83 -26.72
N LEU A 11 -3.54 -24.94 -27.34
CA LEU A 11 -3.65 -26.27 -26.73
C LEU A 11 -2.86 -26.35 -25.42
N GLY A 12 -1.63 -25.81 -25.40
CA GLY A 12 -0.81 -25.73 -24.19
C GLY A 12 -1.48 -24.93 -23.08
N LEU A 13 -2.00 -23.73 -23.40
CA LEU A 13 -2.74 -22.90 -22.45
C LEU A 13 -3.99 -23.62 -21.92
N LEU A 14 -4.78 -24.25 -22.80
CA LEU A 14 -5.96 -25.02 -22.42
C LEU A 14 -5.59 -26.15 -21.44
N CYS A 15 -4.54 -26.92 -21.75
CA CYS A 15 -4.05 -27.99 -20.87
C CYS A 15 -3.63 -27.45 -19.49
N VAL A 16 -2.94 -26.31 -19.43
CA VAL A 16 -2.56 -25.65 -18.17
C VAL A 16 -3.80 -25.24 -17.38
N PHE A 17 -4.77 -24.58 -18.01
CA PHE A 17 -5.99 -24.15 -17.33
C PHE A 17 -6.86 -25.32 -16.87
N VAL A 18 -6.98 -26.38 -17.67
CA VAL A 18 -7.66 -27.63 -17.27
C VAL A 18 -6.97 -28.22 -16.04
N ALA A 19 -5.64 -28.33 -16.06
CA ALA A 19 -4.87 -28.82 -14.91
C ALA A 19 -5.07 -27.94 -13.66
N LEU A 20 -5.18 -26.62 -13.81
CA LEU A 20 -5.49 -25.70 -12.71
C LEU A 20 -6.90 -25.91 -12.16
N THR A 21 -7.92 -26.04 -13.02
CA THR A 21 -9.31 -26.25 -12.59
C THR A 21 -9.51 -27.56 -11.83
N MET A 22 -8.68 -28.57 -12.10
CA MET A 22 -8.70 -29.86 -11.41
C MET A 22 -8.09 -29.79 -10.00
N ARG A 23 -7.41 -28.70 -9.62
CA ARG A 23 -6.80 -28.57 -8.28
C ARG A 23 -7.84 -28.13 -7.24
N PRO A 24 -8.16 -28.98 -6.24
CA PRO A 24 -9.07 -28.59 -5.17
C PRO A 24 -8.47 -27.48 -4.31
N GLY A 25 -9.31 -26.56 -3.84
CA GLY A 25 -8.87 -25.47 -2.95
C GLY A 25 -7.99 -24.40 -3.60
N LEU A 26 -7.91 -24.34 -4.94
CA LEU A 26 -7.05 -23.40 -5.65
C LEU A 26 -7.37 -21.93 -5.31
N LEU A 27 -8.65 -21.60 -5.15
CA LEU A 27 -9.11 -20.22 -4.97
C LEU A 27 -9.27 -19.80 -3.49
N GLY A 28 -9.35 -20.76 -2.57
CA GLY A 28 -9.55 -20.45 -1.17
C GLY A 28 -9.81 -21.69 -0.35
N PHE A 29 -9.65 -21.54 0.96
CA PHE A 29 -9.80 -22.60 1.93
C PHE A 29 -10.34 -22.06 3.26
N ALA A 30 -11.03 -22.91 4.02
CA ALA A 30 -11.50 -22.56 5.35
C ALA A 30 -10.51 -23.06 6.40
N LYS A 31 -10.14 -22.20 7.35
CA LYS A 31 -9.27 -22.56 8.49
C LYS A 31 -9.70 -21.78 9.73
N GLY A 32 -9.93 -22.47 10.85
CA GLY A 32 -10.30 -21.83 12.13
C GLY A 32 -11.58 -20.98 12.06
N GLY A 33 -12.59 -21.43 11.31
CA GLY A 33 -13.88 -20.71 11.16
C GLY A 33 -13.82 -19.48 10.25
N LYS A 34 -12.68 -19.19 9.61
CA LYS A 34 -12.52 -18.11 8.63
C LYS A 34 -12.22 -18.66 7.24
N TRP A 35 -12.70 -17.97 6.22
CA TRP A 35 -12.36 -18.25 4.83
C TRP A 35 -11.15 -17.42 4.42
N TYR A 36 -10.12 -18.07 3.89
CA TYR A 36 -8.91 -17.43 3.37
C TYR A 36 -8.83 -17.60 1.86
N LEU A 37 -8.33 -16.57 1.19
CA LEU A 37 -7.90 -16.64 -0.20
C LEU A 37 -6.48 -17.19 -0.27
N THR A 38 -6.21 -17.98 -1.31
CA THR A 38 -4.84 -18.42 -1.61
C THR A 38 -4.03 -17.28 -2.24
N TRP A 39 -2.71 -17.41 -2.26
CA TRP A 39 -1.83 -16.51 -3.03
C TRP A 39 -2.24 -16.41 -4.50
N PHE A 40 -2.74 -17.50 -5.08
CA PHE A 40 -3.16 -17.55 -6.48
C PHE A 40 -4.46 -16.80 -6.71
N ALA A 41 -5.44 -16.89 -5.80
CA ALA A 41 -6.67 -16.12 -5.88
C ALA A 41 -6.44 -14.62 -5.72
N VAL A 42 -5.58 -14.22 -4.78
CA VAL A 42 -5.17 -12.82 -4.65
C VAL A 42 -4.46 -12.36 -5.91
N GLY A 43 -3.45 -13.12 -6.35
CA GLY A 43 -2.73 -12.83 -7.59
C GLY A 43 -3.65 -12.73 -8.80
N LEU A 44 -4.67 -13.59 -8.91
CA LEU A 44 -5.67 -13.55 -9.98
C LEU A 44 -6.45 -12.24 -9.99
N ILE A 45 -7.02 -11.85 -8.84
CA ILE A 45 -7.84 -10.64 -8.72
C ILE A 45 -7.00 -9.41 -9.04
N THR A 46 -5.80 -9.32 -8.49
CA THR A 46 -4.92 -8.16 -8.68
C THR A 46 -4.28 -8.14 -10.06
N LEU A 47 -4.07 -9.31 -10.69
CA LEU A 47 -3.62 -9.39 -12.07
C LEU A 47 -4.67 -8.81 -13.02
N MET A 48 -5.96 -9.04 -12.79
CA MET A 48 -7.00 -8.41 -13.62
C MET A 48 -6.98 -6.88 -13.53
N ASP A 49 -6.78 -6.33 -12.34
CA ASP A 49 -6.66 -4.88 -12.09
C ASP A 49 -5.39 -4.29 -12.72
N GLU A 50 -4.25 -4.98 -12.66
CA GLU A 50 -3.01 -4.50 -13.26
C GLU A 50 -3.01 -4.66 -14.79
N LEU A 51 -3.57 -5.77 -15.30
CA LEU A 51 -3.60 -6.10 -16.72
C LEU A 51 -4.44 -5.12 -17.54
N THR A 52 -5.47 -4.51 -16.96
CA THR A 52 -6.28 -3.49 -17.66
C THR A 52 -5.47 -2.29 -18.14
N SER A 53 -4.33 -2.01 -17.50
CA SER A 53 -3.47 -0.88 -17.81
C SER A 53 -2.93 -0.90 -19.24
N ILE A 54 -2.83 -2.07 -19.88
CA ILE A 54 -2.34 -2.18 -21.27
C ILE A 54 -3.21 -1.42 -22.27
N PHE A 55 -4.49 -1.19 -21.96
CA PHE A 55 -5.45 -0.55 -22.87
C PHE A 55 -5.40 0.98 -22.85
N TYR A 56 -4.66 1.59 -21.92
CA TYR A 56 -4.54 3.06 -21.85
C TYR A 56 -3.11 3.54 -21.58
N ALA A 57 -2.32 2.83 -20.78
CA ALA A 57 -1.01 3.29 -20.34
C ALA A 57 0.07 3.36 -21.44
N PRO A 58 0.16 2.42 -22.40
CA PRO A 58 1.20 2.49 -23.44
C PRO A 58 1.06 3.71 -24.35
N ALA A 59 -0.16 4.01 -24.78
CA ALA A 59 -0.47 5.18 -25.60
C ALA A 59 -0.20 6.48 -24.82
N GLU A 60 -0.62 6.53 -23.55
CA GLU A 60 -0.37 7.70 -22.70
C GLU A 60 1.13 7.94 -22.44
N ALA A 61 1.89 6.88 -22.18
CA ALA A 61 3.35 7.00 -22.03
C ALA A 61 3.99 7.50 -23.33
N HIS A 62 3.58 6.97 -24.48
CA HIS A 62 4.08 7.42 -25.78
C HIS A 62 3.72 8.89 -26.05
N ARG A 63 2.53 9.35 -25.65
CA ARG A 63 2.10 10.75 -25.81
C ARG A 63 3.07 11.74 -25.13
N PHE A 64 3.71 11.35 -24.04
CA PHE A 64 4.63 12.22 -23.30
C PHE A 64 6.10 12.09 -23.70
N ILE A 65 6.59 10.86 -23.84
CA ILE A 65 8.02 10.59 -24.02
C ILE A 65 8.34 9.92 -25.36
N GLY A 66 7.34 9.79 -26.24
CA GLY A 66 7.49 9.20 -27.56
C GLY A 66 7.97 7.75 -27.49
N THR A 67 8.86 7.38 -28.41
CA THR A 67 9.40 6.02 -28.52
C THR A 67 10.21 5.60 -27.30
N GLN A 68 10.67 6.53 -26.44
CA GLN A 68 11.33 6.22 -25.17
C GLN A 68 10.42 5.46 -24.20
N ALA A 69 9.09 5.53 -24.40
CA ALA A 69 8.12 4.75 -23.65
C ALA A 69 8.42 3.25 -23.67
N ILE A 70 8.91 2.70 -24.79
CA ILE A 70 9.26 1.28 -24.90
C ILE A 70 10.31 0.90 -23.85
N PHE A 71 11.40 1.68 -23.75
CA PHE A 71 12.44 1.46 -22.74
C PHE A 71 11.91 1.70 -21.32
N PHE A 72 11.21 2.80 -21.08
CA PHE A 72 10.78 3.19 -19.74
C PHE A 72 9.66 2.31 -19.17
N ILE A 73 8.80 1.69 -19.99
CA ILE A 73 7.84 0.69 -19.53
C ILE A 73 8.58 -0.53 -18.95
N VAL A 74 9.63 -1.02 -19.62
CA VAL A 74 10.48 -2.11 -19.11
C VAL A 74 11.20 -1.68 -17.84
N ALA A 75 11.84 -0.51 -17.85
CA ALA A 75 12.57 0.01 -16.68
C ALA A 75 11.65 0.19 -15.46
N THR A 76 10.42 0.67 -15.70
CA THR A 76 9.42 0.84 -14.65
C THR A 76 8.94 -0.51 -14.12
N SER A 77 8.78 -1.54 -14.94
CA SER A 77 8.50 -2.92 -14.47
C SER A 77 9.52 -3.38 -13.42
N LEU A 78 10.80 -3.14 -13.70
CA LEU A 78 11.89 -3.51 -12.78
C LEU A 78 11.85 -2.67 -11.49
N LEU A 79 11.53 -1.37 -11.58
CA LEU A 79 11.34 -0.53 -10.40
C LEU A 79 10.16 -1.02 -9.54
N ILE A 80 9.04 -1.36 -10.17
CA ILE A 80 7.85 -1.92 -9.49
C ILE A 80 8.17 -3.27 -8.86
N ARG A 81 9.07 -4.07 -9.47
CA ARG A 81 9.60 -5.27 -8.82
C ARG A 81 10.35 -4.93 -7.53
N VAL A 82 11.17 -3.89 -7.52
CA VAL A 82 11.83 -3.42 -6.29
C VAL A 82 10.80 -2.91 -5.27
N LEU A 83 9.79 -2.15 -5.72
CA LEU A 83 8.69 -1.66 -4.87
C LEU A 83 7.93 -2.80 -4.19
N SER A 84 7.54 -3.84 -4.95
CA SER A 84 6.80 -4.99 -4.41
C SER A 84 7.57 -5.73 -3.30
N THR A 85 8.91 -5.78 -3.34
CA THR A 85 9.69 -6.33 -2.21
C THR A 85 9.47 -5.57 -0.90
N ARG A 86 9.24 -4.25 -0.98
CA ARG A 86 8.95 -3.41 0.18
C ARG A 86 7.53 -3.59 0.66
N PHE A 87 6.57 -3.78 -0.24
CA PHE A 87 5.22 -4.16 0.14
C PHE A 87 5.16 -5.52 0.84
N VAL A 88 5.99 -6.49 0.46
CA VAL A 88 6.14 -7.75 1.20
C VAL A 88 6.64 -7.52 2.63
N GLU A 89 7.65 -6.65 2.80
CA GLU A 89 8.16 -6.29 4.13
C GLU A 89 7.09 -5.57 4.96
N ILE A 90 6.32 -4.65 4.36
CA ILE A 90 5.20 -3.98 5.04
C ILE A 90 4.13 -4.99 5.47
N ALA A 91 3.76 -5.93 4.60
CA ALA A 91 2.78 -6.97 4.93
C ALA A 91 3.24 -7.82 6.13
N GLN A 92 4.51 -8.17 6.18
CA GLN A 92 5.10 -8.87 7.31
C GLN A 92 5.08 -8.03 8.59
N ILE A 93 5.44 -6.74 8.52
CA ILE A 93 5.43 -5.85 9.69
C ILE A 93 4.03 -5.76 10.26
N LEU A 94 3.03 -5.55 9.41
CA LEU A 94 1.63 -5.50 9.81
C LEU A 94 1.20 -6.81 10.48
N GLU A 95 1.52 -7.96 9.89
CA GLU A 95 1.20 -9.28 10.46
C GLU A 95 1.85 -9.50 11.82
N ASN A 96 3.13 -9.13 11.98
CA ASN A 96 3.86 -9.27 13.26
C ASN A 96 3.23 -8.46 14.40
N HIS A 97 2.55 -7.36 14.07
CA HIS A 97 1.82 -6.51 15.03
C HIS A 97 0.33 -6.89 15.14
N ASN A 98 -0.07 -8.05 14.62
CA ASN A 98 -1.46 -8.51 14.58
C ASN A 98 -2.42 -7.55 13.85
N ILE A 99 -1.89 -6.70 12.95
CA ILE A 99 -2.68 -5.81 12.11
C ILE A 99 -2.92 -6.53 10.78
N ARG A 100 -4.17 -6.92 10.53
CA ARG A 100 -4.54 -7.61 9.27
C ARG A 100 -5.23 -6.65 8.30
N GLY A 101 -4.65 -6.54 7.10
CA GLY A 101 -5.21 -5.79 5.98
C GLY A 101 -5.10 -4.26 6.10
N GLY A 102 -5.59 -3.57 5.07
CA GLY A 102 -5.65 -2.10 5.00
C GLY A 102 -4.41 -1.43 4.46
N GLY A 103 -3.42 -2.20 4.01
CA GLY A 103 -2.25 -1.73 3.26
C GLY A 103 -1.70 -0.41 3.79
N VAL A 104 -1.73 0.61 2.93
CA VAL A 104 -1.19 1.96 3.17
C VAL A 104 -1.92 2.67 4.30
N TYR A 105 -3.24 2.52 4.42
CA TYR A 105 -4.00 3.16 5.49
C TYR A 105 -3.59 2.60 6.86
N SER A 106 -3.57 1.28 7.01
CA SER A 106 -3.20 0.63 8.27
C SER A 106 -1.74 0.92 8.62
N PHE A 107 -0.84 0.87 7.65
CA PHE A 107 0.58 1.06 7.87
C PHE A 107 0.93 2.52 8.18
N SER A 108 0.41 3.48 7.42
CA SER A 108 0.60 4.91 7.70
C SER A 108 0.00 5.31 9.05
N TYR A 109 -1.16 4.75 9.42
CA TYR A 109 -1.73 4.94 10.75
C TYR A 109 -0.79 4.40 11.82
N PHE A 110 -0.29 3.18 11.66
CA PHE A 110 0.58 2.51 12.61
C PHE A 110 1.88 3.32 12.85
N VAL A 111 2.54 3.76 11.78
CA VAL A 111 3.83 4.45 11.84
C VAL A 111 3.66 5.93 12.24
N LEU A 112 2.84 6.68 11.51
CA LEU A 112 2.77 8.15 11.57
C LEU A 112 1.53 8.69 12.30
N GLY A 113 0.55 7.84 12.59
CA GLY A 113 -0.67 8.22 13.30
C GLY A 113 -1.79 8.75 12.41
N PRO A 114 -2.86 9.30 13.02
CA PRO A 114 -4.13 9.56 12.34
C PRO A 114 -4.03 10.54 11.17
N VAL A 115 -3.30 11.64 11.33
CA VAL A 115 -3.24 12.71 10.30
C VAL A 115 -2.65 12.17 9.00
N ALA A 116 -1.48 11.52 9.07
CA ALA A 116 -0.86 10.89 7.92
C ALA A 116 -1.74 9.79 7.33
N SER A 117 -2.47 9.04 8.17
CA SER A 117 -3.41 8.03 7.69
C SER A 117 -4.58 8.60 6.89
N PHE A 118 -5.04 9.81 7.21
CA PHE A 118 -6.07 10.46 6.39
C PHE A 118 -5.51 10.94 5.05
N VAL A 119 -4.26 11.39 5.00
CA VAL A 119 -3.58 11.68 3.73
C VAL A 119 -3.46 10.41 2.89
N ALA A 120 -3.07 9.28 3.50
CA ALA A 120 -3.03 7.98 2.84
C ALA A 120 -4.40 7.55 2.30
N VAL A 121 -5.45 7.65 3.13
CA VAL A 121 -6.83 7.34 2.72
C VAL A 121 -7.26 8.24 1.57
N ALA A 122 -6.91 9.52 1.60
CA ALA A 122 -7.22 10.45 0.52
C ALA A 122 -6.54 10.08 -0.78
N SER A 123 -5.24 9.76 -0.76
CA SER A 123 -4.51 9.29 -1.95
C SER A 123 -5.16 8.04 -2.54
N ILE A 124 -5.45 7.02 -1.72
CA ILE A 124 -6.10 5.79 -2.20
C ILE A 124 -7.52 6.06 -2.70
N MET A 125 -8.27 6.98 -2.08
CA MET A 125 -9.61 7.33 -2.53
C MET A 125 -9.57 7.96 -3.92
N VAL A 126 -8.61 8.86 -4.16
CA VAL A 126 -8.37 9.47 -5.46
C VAL A 126 -8.03 8.39 -6.47
N ASP A 127 -7.19 7.43 -6.10
CA ASP A 127 -6.84 6.29 -6.94
C ASP A 127 -8.08 5.48 -7.33
N TYR A 128 -8.89 5.02 -6.39
CA TYR A 128 -10.10 4.25 -6.74
C TYR A 128 -11.11 5.06 -7.57
N ILE A 129 -11.27 6.35 -7.29
CA ILE A 129 -12.13 7.23 -8.09
C ILE A 129 -11.63 7.26 -9.54
N LEU A 130 -10.33 7.45 -9.72
CA LEU A 130 -9.73 7.59 -11.04
C LEU A 130 -9.62 6.24 -11.76
N THR A 131 -9.34 5.13 -11.06
CA THR A 131 -9.41 3.76 -11.60
C THR A 131 -10.80 3.49 -12.17
N ALA A 132 -11.87 3.80 -11.42
CA ALA A 132 -13.23 3.62 -11.92
C ALA A 132 -13.51 4.50 -13.15
N CYS A 133 -13.11 5.77 -13.11
CA CYS A 133 -13.37 6.71 -14.21
C CYS A 133 -12.60 6.33 -15.48
N ILE A 134 -11.28 6.14 -15.39
CA ILE A 134 -10.44 5.79 -16.54
C ILE A 134 -10.84 4.43 -17.10
N SER A 135 -11.10 3.43 -16.25
CA SER A 135 -11.49 2.11 -16.72
C SER A 135 -12.83 2.14 -17.43
N THR A 136 -13.80 2.93 -16.94
CA THR A 136 -15.09 3.11 -17.63
C THR A 136 -14.89 3.73 -19.01
N VAL A 137 -14.13 4.82 -19.10
CA VAL A 137 -13.87 5.53 -20.37
C VAL A 137 -13.15 4.60 -21.36
N SER A 138 -12.05 3.98 -20.93
CA SER A 138 -11.28 3.04 -21.74
C SER A 138 -12.12 1.83 -22.15
N ALA A 139 -13.02 1.34 -21.29
CA ALA A 139 -13.88 0.20 -21.61
C ALA A 139 -14.85 0.50 -22.74
N VAL A 140 -15.44 1.70 -22.73
CA VAL A 140 -16.34 2.14 -23.80
C VAL A 140 -15.55 2.35 -25.08
N ILE A 141 -14.47 3.13 -25.05
CA ILE A 141 -13.63 3.40 -26.24
C ILE A 141 -13.17 2.10 -26.91
N ASN A 142 -12.58 1.16 -26.15
CA ASN A 142 -12.10 -0.10 -26.72
C ASN A 142 -13.24 -1.04 -27.14
N GLY A 143 -14.35 -1.06 -26.38
CA GLY A 143 -15.50 -1.89 -26.70
C GLY A 143 -16.29 -1.43 -27.92
N THR A 144 -16.22 -0.13 -28.25
CA THR A 144 -16.95 0.49 -29.36
C THR A 144 -16.06 0.94 -30.49
N ALA A 145 -14.76 0.62 -30.48
CA ALA A 145 -13.78 1.03 -31.50
C ALA A 145 -14.20 0.73 -32.96
N PHE A 146 -15.00 -0.31 -33.16
CA PHE A 146 -15.49 -0.73 -34.48
C PHE A 146 -16.93 -0.33 -34.79
N LEU A 147 -17.56 0.45 -33.91
CA LEU A 147 -18.94 0.92 -34.05
C LEU A 147 -18.95 2.43 -34.31
N PRO A 148 -19.68 2.92 -35.33
CA PRO A 148 -19.80 4.35 -35.58
C PRO A 148 -20.78 4.97 -34.56
N LEU A 149 -20.31 5.18 -33.33
CA LEU A 149 -21.08 5.85 -32.29
C LEU A 149 -20.81 7.35 -32.29
N GLY A 150 -21.85 8.15 -32.08
CA GLY A 150 -21.69 9.58 -31.82
C GLY A 150 -21.20 9.82 -30.39
N HIS A 151 -20.50 10.93 -30.17
CA HIS A 151 -19.93 11.31 -28.87
C HIS A 151 -20.96 11.27 -27.71
N MET A 152 -22.22 11.66 -27.97
CA MET A 152 -23.29 11.61 -26.95
C MET A 152 -23.68 10.19 -26.56
N ALA A 153 -23.62 9.24 -27.50
CA ALA A 153 -23.93 7.84 -27.22
C ALA A 153 -22.82 7.20 -26.38
N GLU A 154 -21.54 7.47 -26.71
CA GLU A 154 -20.39 7.06 -25.90
C GLU A 154 -20.49 7.61 -24.47
N TYR A 155 -20.80 8.90 -24.34
CA TYR A 155 -20.99 9.53 -23.04
C TYR A 155 -22.13 8.88 -22.23
N GLY A 156 -23.24 8.56 -22.89
CA GLY A 156 -24.35 7.82 -22.30
C GLY A 156 -23.96 6.42 -21.83
N LEU A 157 -23.14 5.70 -22.61
CA LEU A 157 -22.61 4.39 -22.24
C LEU A 157 -21.66 4.47 -21.05
N ILE A 158 -20.78 5.47 -20.99
CA ILE A 158 -19.87 5.69 -19.85
C ILE A 158 -20.69 5.85 -18.55
N LEU A 159 -21.69 6.73 -18.56
CA LEU A 159 -22.57 6.91 -17.40
C LEU A 159 -23.41 5.65 -17.10
N GLY A 160 -23.87 4.96 -18.15
CA GLY A 160 -24.60 3.71 -18.04
C GLY A 160 -23.79 2.60 -17.36
N VAL A 161 -22.50 2.48 -17.68
CA VAL A 161 -21.58 1.52 -17.04
C VAL A 161 -21.37 1.88 -15.56
N ILE A 162 -21.09 3.14 -15.23
CA ILE A 162 -20.90 3.60 -13.83
C ILE A 162 -22.12 3.24 -12.99
N TRP A 163 -23.32 3.64 -13.41
CA TRP A 163 -24.55 3.40 -12.66
C TRP A 163 -25.02 1.95 -12.74
N GLY A 164 -24.72 1.24 -13.82
CA GLY A 164 -24.96 -0.20 -13.94
C GLY A 164 -24.17 -0.99 -12.90
N ILE A 165 -22.87 -0.73 -12.78
CA ILE A 165 -21.99 -1.39 -11.79
C ILE A 165 -22.35 -0.97 -10.36
N ALA A 166 -22.68 0.31 -10.13
CA ALA A 166 -23.22 0.74 -8.85
C ALA A 166 -24.51 -0.03 -8.48
N GLY A 167 -25.42 -0.19 -9.44
CA GLY A 167 -26.65 -0.96 -9.29
C GLY A 167 -26.40 -2.42 -8.93
N LEU A 168 -25.49 -3.11 -9.61
CA LEU A 168 -25.11 -4.49 -9.31
C LEU A 168 -24.56 -4.64 -7.88
N ASN A 169 -23.70 -3.71 -7.46
CA ASN A 169 -23.17 -3.69 -6.10
C ASN A 169 -24.24 -3.42 -5.03
N ILE A 170 -25.19 -2.51 -5.31
CA ILE A 170 -26.34 -2.23 -4.44
C ILE A 170 -27.26 -3.46 -4.31
N LEU A 171 -27.44 -4.21 -5.41
CA LEU A 171 -28.19 -5.48 -5.41
C LEU A 171 -27.47 -6.59 -4.62
N GLY A 172 -26.22 -6.37 -4.20
CA GLY A 172 -25.42 -7.34 -3.45
C GLY A 172 -24.88 -8.47 -4.33
N ILE A 173 -24.79 -8.26 -5.64
CA ILE A 173 -24.20 -9.23 -6.56
C ILE A 173 -22.69 -9.16 -6.35
N ARG A 174 -22.17 -10.12 -5.58
CA ARG A 174 -20.73 -10.23 -5.34
C ARG A 174 -20.09 -10.97 -6.50
N GLU A 175 -18.94 -10.47 -6.90
CA GLU A 175 -18.10 -11.13 -7.88
C GLU A 175 -17.67 -12.51 -7.36
N ASN A 176 -17.75 -13.51 -8.22
CA ASN A 176 -17.35 -14.87 -7.90
C ASN A 176 -15.93 -15.08 -8.44
N ALA A 177 -14.99 -15.47 -7.59
CA ALA A 177 -13.61 -15.77 -8.01
C ALA A 177 -13.51 -16.78 -9.16
N ARG A 178 -14.51 -17.67 -9.32
CA ARG A 178 -14.61 -18.58 -10.48
C ARG A 178 -14.89 -17.86 -11.80
N VAL A 179 -15.69 -16.80 -11.77
CA VAL A 179 -15.98 -15.97 -12.94
C VAL A 179 -14.73 -15.20 -13.33
N THR A 180 -14.05 -14.55 -12.37
CA THR A 180 -12.77 -13.88 -12.58
C THR A 180 -11.73 -14.83 -13.17
N PHE A 181 -11.67 -16.08 -12.67
CA PHE A 181 -10.80 -17.12 -13.21
C PHE A 181 -11.14 -17.50 -14.65
N GLY A 182 -12.44 -17.61 -14.99
CA GLY A 182 -12.89 -17.85 -16.35
C GLY A 182 -12.52 -16.71 -17.31
N ILE A 183 -12.66 -15.46 -16.85
CA ILE A 183 -12.22 -14.28 -17.61
C ILE A 183 -10.71 -14.32 -17.83
N LEU A 184 -9.90 -14.66 -16.82
CA LEU A 184 -8.45 -14.82 -16.99
C LEU A 184 -8.12 -15.87 -18.05
N LEU A 185 -8.83 -17.00 -18.09
CA LEU A 185 -8.60 -18.03 -19.10
C LEU A 185 -8.77 -17.44 -20.51
N VAL A 186 -9.88 -16.77 -20.76
CA VAL A 186 -10.15 -16.12 -22.05
C VAL A 186 -9.12 -15.03 -22.34
N ALA A 187 -8.79 -14.19 -21.35
CA ALA A 187 -7.79 -13.14 -21.47
C ALA A 187 -6.41 -13.70 -21.83
N SER A 188 -6.01 -14.80 -21.18
CA SER A 188 -4.73 -15.46 -21.43
C SER A 188 -4.68 -16.01 -22.85
N LEU A 189 -5.75 -16.65 -23.34
CA LEU A 189 -5.80 -17.10 -24.73
C LEU A 189 -5.67 -15.91 -25.69
N VAL A 190 -6.53 -14.90 -25.57
CA VAL A 190 -6.55 -13.76 -26.51
C VAL A 190 -5.24 -12.99 -26.50
N LEU A 191 -4.72 -12.61 -25.33
CA LEU A 191 -3.50 -11.80 -25.24
C LEU A 191 -2.25 -12.58 -25.63
N MET A 192 -2.17 -13.88 -25.34
CA MET A 192 -1.04 -14.69 -25.81
C MET A 192 -1.08 -14.91 -27.33
N ASN A 193 -2.27 -15.05 -27.93
CA ASN A 193 -2.40 -15.03 -29.40
C ASN A 193 -2.02 -13.65 -29.97
N LEU A 194 -2.38 -12.56 -29.31
CA LEU A 194 -2.01 -11.21 -29.73
C LEU A 194 -0.49 -11.03 -29.74
N ILE A 195 0.20 -11.47 -28.69
CA ILE A 195 1.66 -11.47 -28.62
C ILE A 195 2.26 -12.36 -29.72
N ALA A 196 1.75 -13.59 -29.89
CA ALA A 196 2.25 -14.52 -30.90
C ALA A 196 2.08 -13.97 -32.32
N LEU A 197 0.92 -13.39 -32.64
CA LEU A 197 0.66 -12.72 -33.91
C LEU A 197 1.57 -11.49 -34.08
N GLY A 198 1.75 -10.70 -33.02
CA GLY A 198 2.66 -9.57 -33.01
C GLY A 198 4.11 -9.94 -33.32
N LEU A 199 4.58 -11.08 -32.82
CA LEU A 199 5.92 -11.61 -33.11
C LEU A 199 6.03 -12.21 -34.51
N LEU A 200 4.99 -12.91 -34.97
CA LEU A 200 4.99 -13.58 -36.28
C LEU A 200 4.82 -12.62 -37.45
N HIS A 201 4.08 -11.53 -37.24
CA HIS A 201 3.82 -10.47 -38.23
C HIS A 201 4.50 -9.16 -37.85
N ILE A 202 5.63 -9.24 -37.13
CA ILE A 202 6.43 -8.07 -36.76
C ILE A 202 6.87 -7.33 -38.04
N SER A 203 6.73 -6.01 -38.07
CA SER A 203 7.17 -5.23 -39.22
C SER A 203 8.71 -5.24 -39.29
N PRO A 204 9.32 -5.15 -40.49
CA PRO A 204 10.77 -5.06 -40.61
C PRO A 204 11.40 -3.86 -39.89
N GLU A 205 10.62 -2.79 -39.68
CA GLU A 205 11.06 -1.55 -39.04
C GLU A 205 10.99 -1.63 -37.50
N SER A 206 10.07 -2.45 -36.95
CA SER A 206 9.81 -2.53 -35.50
C SER A 206 11.05 -2.83 -34.65
N PRO A 207 11.93 -3.81 -34.99
CA PRO A 207 13.16 -4.02 -34.22
C PRO A 207 14.09 -2.80 -34.20
N GLY A 208 14.11 -2.03 -35.29
CA GLY A 208 14.86 -0.77 -35.38
C GLY A 208 14.33 0.28 -34.42
N VAL A 209 13.00 0.46 -34.36
CA VAL A 209 12.34 1.40 -33.43
C VAL A 209 12.60 1.01 -31.97
N MET A 210 12.51 -0.28 -31.63
CA MET A 210 12.81 -0.76 -30.28
C MET A 210 14.27 -0.49 -29.89
N LEU A 211 15.22 -0.74 -30.80
CA LEU A 211 16.63 -0.47 -30.56
C LEU A 211 16.90 1.04 -30.44
N GLU A 212 16.23 1.86 -31.25
CA GLU A 212 16.35 3.31 -31.20
C GLU A 212 15.81 3.89 -29.90
N SER A 213 14.74 3.32 -29.32
CA SER A 213 14.27 3.68 -27.98
C SER A 213 15.38 3.57 -26.94
N VAL A 214 16.09 2.44 -26.91
CA VAL A 214 17.23 2.20 -26.00
C VAL A 214 18.39 3.13 -26.30
N ARG A 215 18.76 3.28 -27.58
CA ARG A 215 19.86 4.16 -28.00
C ARG A 215 19.59 5.60 -27.60
N SER A 216 18.38 6.11 -27.85
CA SER A 216 18.04 7.50 -27.54
C SER A 216 18.21 7.78 -26.04
N VAL A 217 17.75 6.88 -25.15
CA VAL A 217 17.93 7.04 -23.70
C VAL A 217 19.40 6.96 -23.30
N THR A 218 20.13 5.96 -23.79
CA THR A 218 21.56 5.80 -23.45
C THR A 218 22.41 6.98 -23.94
N GLN A 219 22.13 7.51 -25.13
CA GLN A 219 22.79 8.70 -25.67
C GLN A 219 22.43 9.96 -24.87
N SER A 220 21.16 10.17 -24.53
CA SER A 220 20.74 11.29 -23.69
C SER A 220 21.41 11.27 -22.32
N VAL A 221 21.57 10.09 -21.70
CA VAL A 221 22.29 9.94 -20.43
C VAL A 221 23.80 10.13 -20.59
N ALA A 222 24.40 9.64 -21.68
CA ALA A 222 25.85 9.75 -21.91
C ALA A 222 26.30 11.18 -22.23
N HIS A 223 25.47 11.93 -22.95
CA HIS A 223 25.77 13.32 -23.35
C HIS A 223 25.23 14.35 -22.35
N GLY A 224 24.22 13.99 -21.56
CA GLY A 224 23.69 14.81 -20.48
C GLY A 224 24.49 14.63 -19.19
N GLY A 225 24.81 15.72 -18.49
CA GLY A 225 25.35 15.62 -17.13
C GLY A 225 24.39 14.92 -16.17
N LEU A 226 24.86 14.59 -14.96
CA LEU A 226 24.06 13.93 -13.91
C LEU A 226 22.64 14.53 -13.71
N PRO A 227 22.44 15.87 -13.67
CA PRO A 227 21.10 16.44 -13.50
C PRO A 227 20.14 16.08 -14.64
N HIS A 228 20.65 16.02 -15.88
CA HIS A 228 19.85 15.63 -17.04
C HIS A 228 19.48 14.14 -16.97
N GLY A 229 20.42 13.27 -16.59
CA GLY A 229 20.14 11.84 -16.40
C GLY A 229 19.08 11.60 -15.33
N VAL A 230 19.15 12.31 -14.19
CA VAL A 230 18.12 12.23 -13.13
C VAL A 230 16.77 12.72 -13.64
N ALA A 231 16.73 13.85 -14.37
CA ALA A 231 15.50 14.38 -14.94
C ALA A 231 14.89 13.39 -15.95
N LEU A 232 15.68 12.86 -16.88
CA LEU A 232 15.24 11.90 -17.88
C LEU A 232 14.64 10.64 -17.25
N VAL A 233 15.33 10.07 -16.26
CA VAL A 233 14.84 8.89 -15.53
C VAL A 233 13.55 9.20 -14.77
N THR A 234 13.48 10.37 -14.14
CA THR A 234 12.29 10.82 -13.39
C THR A 234 11.08 10.98 -14.33
N VAL A 235 11.25 11.70 -15.44
CA VAL A 235 10.20 11.93 -16.44
C VAL A 235 9.75 10.60 -17.07
N GLY A 236 10.70 9.74 -17.43
CA GLY A 236 10.43 8.46 -18.04
C GLY A 236 9.65 7.51 -17.13
N ILE A 237 10.09 7.33 -15.89
CA ILE A 237 9.39 6.50 -14.90
C ILE A 237 8.02 7.09 -14.56
N ALA A 238 7.94 8.40 -14.32
CA ALA A 238 6.68 9.07 -13.99
C ALA A 238 5.63 8.90 -15.11
N SER A 239 6.05 8.91 -16.37
CA SER A 239 5.17 8.73 -17.53
C SER A 239 4.70 7.28 -17.71
N CYS A 240 5.45 6.30 -17.18
CA CYS A 240 5.16 4.87 -17.34
C CYS A 240 4.58 4.21 -16.08
N ILE A 241 4.54 4.91 -14.94
CA ILE A 241 4.09 4.34 -13.65
C ILE A 241 2.68 3.74 -13.73
N LEU A 242 1.84 4.37 -14.56
CA LEU A 242 0.46 3.99 -14.78
C LEU A 242 0.31 2.60 -15.41
N ALA A 243 1.31 2.11 -16.13
CA ALA A 243 1.28 0.77 -16.74
C ALA A 243 1.25 -0.37 -15.70
N TYR A 244 1.56 -0.06 -14.44
CA TYR A 244 1.57 -0.98 -13.31
C TYR A 244 0.65 -0.52 -12.18
N SER A 245 -0.37 0.28 -12.53
CA SER A 245 -1.44 0.65 -11.62
C SER A 245 -2.24 -0.61 -11.26
N GLY A 246 -2.23 -1.01 -9.99
CA GLY A 246 -2.84 -2.27 -9.51
C GLY A 246 -1.93 -3.09 -8.58
N ILE A 247 -0.62 -2.81 -8.59
CA ILE A 247 0.35 -3.47 -7.69
C ILE A 247 0.03 -3.24 -6.19
N GLU A 248 -0.62 -2.12 -5.85
CA GLU A 248 -1.03 -1.82 -4.48
C GLU A 248 -2.16 -2.73 -3.98
N SER A 249 -3.05 -3.18 -4.88
CA SER A 249 -4.22 -3.99 -4.57
C SER A 249 -3.83 -5.31 -3.86
N VAL A 250 -2.62 -5.82 -4.12
CA VAL A 250 -2.08 -7.00 -3.42
C VAL A 250 -1.90 -6.76 -1.93
N ILE A 251 -1.28 -5.65 -1.51
CA ILE A 251 -1.06 -5.40 -0.07
C ILE A 251 -2.37 -5.00 0.62
N GLN A 252 -3.31 -4.39 -0.10
CA GLN A 252 -4.63 -4.05 0.44
C GLN A 252 -5.45 -5.31 0.79
N THR A 253 -5.29 -6.38 -0.01
CA THR A 253 -5.91 -7.70 0.21
C THR A 253 -5.17 -8.57 1.24
N ALA A 254 -4.13 -8.05 1.91
CA ALA A 254 -3.40 -8.78 2.95
C ALA A 254 -4.28 -9.29 4.12
N GLY A 255 -5.47 -8.71 4.33
CA GLY A 255 -6.44 -9.19 5.32
C GLY A 255 -7.15 -10.48 4.93
N LEU A 256 -7.12 -10.86 3.65
CA LEU A 256 -7.84 -12.02 3.08
C LEU A 256 -6.97 -13.29 3.00
N VAL A 257 -5.66 -13.16 3.20
CA VAL A 257 -4.72 -14.29 3.16
C VAL A 257 -4.33 -14.73 4.57
N GLU A 258 -3.79 -15.94 4.67
CA GLU A 258 -3.35 -16.48 5.96
C GLU A 258 -2.07 -15.82 6.46
N ASN A 259 -1.12 -15.56 5.57
CA ASN A 259 0.22 -15.06 5.91
C ASN A 259 0.82 -14.17 4.80
N TRP A 260 1.81 -13.36 5.16
CA TRP A 260 2.54 -12.45 4.28
C TRP A 260 3.33 -13.18 3.17
N ARG A 261 3.62 -14.48 3.32
CA ARG A 261 4.30 -15.27 2.28
C ARG A 261 3.36 -15.57 1.12
N ASP A 262 2.05 -15.61 1.34
CA ASP A 262 1.06 -15.66 0.27
C ASP A 262 1.07 -14.34 -0.53
N ILE A 263 1.21 -13.19 0.15
CA ILE A 263 1.41 -11.88 -0.50
C ILE A 263 2.70 -11.87 -1.33
N ALA A 264 3.81 -12.40 -0.80
CA ALA A 264 5.06 -12.51 -1.54
C ALA A 264 4.93 -13.36 -2.82
N ARG A 265 4.19 -14.47 -2.76
CA ARG A 265 3.92 -15.33 -3.92
C ARG A 265 3.01 -14.65 -4.94
N ALA A 266 1.99 -13.91 -4.49
CA ALA A 266 1.14 -13.11 -5.37
C ALA A 266 1.95 -12.05 -6.13
N TYR A 267 2.86 -11.33 -5.45
CA TYR A 267 3.74 -10.37 -6.12
C TYR A 267 4.69 -11.00 -7.15
N TRP A 268 5.24 -12.19 -6.86
CA TRP A 268 6.02 -12.93 -7.84
C TRP A 268 5.20 -13.36 -9.05
N PHE A 269 3.95 -13.78 -8.82
CA PHE A 269 3.03 -14.12 -9.89
C PHE A 269 2.76 -12.91 -10.80
N LEU A 270 2.45 -11.73 -10.24
CA LEU A 270 2.26 -10.49 -11.00
C LEU A 270 3.52 -10.10 -11.79
N ALA A 271 4.70 -10.18 -11.15
CA ALA A 271 5.97 -9.86 -11.80
C ALA A 271 6.28 -10.76 -13.02
N LEU A 272 5.92 -12.05 -12.94
CA LEU A 272 6.15 -13.01 -14.03
C LEU A 272 5.05 -12.99 -15.10
N THR A 273 3.92 -12.34 -14.82
CA THR A 273 2.78 -12.24 -15.74
C THR A 273 2.74 -10.84 -16.33
N VAL A 274 2.08 -9.90 -15.67
CA VAL A 274 1.91 -8.51 -16.12
C VAL A 274 3.27 -7.81 -16.25
N GLY A 275 4.21 -8.10 -15.36
CA GLY A 275 5.58 -7.57 -15.43
C GLY A 275 6.35 -7.93 -16.70
N ILE A 276 5.92 -8.97 -17.45
CA ILE A 276 6.47 -9.39 -18.74
C ILE A 276 5.50 -9.05 -19.90
N VAL A 277 4.22 -9.39 -19.73
CA VAL A 277 3.18 -9.22 -20.75
C VAL A 277 2.97 -7.75 -21.11
N THR A 278 2.91 -6.85 -20.12
CA THR A 278 2.70 -5.42 -20.37
C THR A 278 3.85 -4.80 -21.18
N PRO A 279 5.13 -4.94 -20.79
CA PRO A 279 6.22 -4.44 -21.64
C PRO A 279 6.25 -5.07 -23.02
N LEU A 280 5.95 -6.37 -23.15
CA LEU A 280 6.02 -7.07 -24.43
C LEU A 280 4.93 -6.57 -25.40
N ILE A 281 3.69 -6.49 -24.95
CA ILE A 281 2.58 -5.92 -25.74
C ILE A 281 2.87 -4.46 -26.08
N SER A 282 3.33 -3.67 -25.11
CA SER A 282 3.63 -2.25 -25.32
C SER A 282 4.75 -2.06 -26.35
N ALA A 283 5.83 -2.83 -26.26
CA ALA A 283 6.93 -2.75 -27.21
C ALA A 283 6.46 -3.12 -28.63
N LEU A 284 5.72 -4.22 -28.78
CA LEU A 284 5.22 -4.67 -30.08
C LEU A 284 4.23 -3.67 -30.69
N ALA A 285 3.30 -3.13 -29.90
CA ALA A 285 2.31 -2.17 -30.39
C ALA A 285 2.94 -0.80 -30.72
N LEU A 286 3.79 -0.25 -29.84
CA LEU A 286 4.42 1.07 -30.03
C LEU A 286 5.51 1.08 -31.11
N SER A 287 6.04 -0.08 -31.49
CA SER A 287 6.98 -0.21 -32.59
C SER A 287 6.33 -0.55 -33.93
N ALA A 288 5.00 -0.79 -33.94
CA ALA A 288 4.26 -1.08 -35.16
C ALA A 288 4.09 0.18 -36.03
N PRO A 289 3.93 0.05 -37.35
CA PRO A 289 3.73 1.18 -38.26
C PRO A 289 2.29 1.73 -38.15
N ILE A 290 1.98 2.33 -37.00
CA ILE A 290 0.67 2.90 -36.64
C ILE A 290 0.85 4.39 -36.39
N ASP A 291 -0.07 5.23 -36.87
CA ASP A 291 -0.17 6.59 -36.33
C ASP A 291 -0.82 6.54 -34.95
N ILE A 292 0.02 6.53 -33.91
CA ILE A 292 -0.41 6.41 -32.52
C ILE A 292 -1.33 7.58 -32.12
N ARG A 293 -1.21 8.75 -32.76
CA ARG A 293 -2.05 9.92 -32.44
C ARG A 293 -3.51 9.72 -32.82
N GLU A 294 -3.78 8.96 -33.88
CA GLU A 294 -5.15 8.64 -34.30
C GLU A 294 -5.77 7.54 -33.42
N HIS A 295 -4.93 6.74 -32.75
CA HIS A 295 -5.33 5.57 -31.97
C HIS A 295 -4.92 5.66 -30.49
N GLU A 296 -4.86 6.87 -29.90
CA GLU A 296 -4.47 7.03 -28.49
C GLU A 296 -5.42 6.30 -27.52
N GLY A 297 -6.71 6.21 -27.89
CA GLY A 297 -7.75 5.58 -27.07
C GLY A 297 -7.88 4.05 -27.24
N ASP A 298 -7.53 3.53 -28.42
CA ASP A 298 -7.79 2.14 -28.82
C ASP A 298 -6.54 1.42 -29.38
N LEU A 299 -5.33 1.94 -29.12
CA LEU A 299 -4.05 1.47 -29.68
C LEU A 299 -3.92 -0.06 -29.76
N ILE A 300 -4.14 -0.76 -28.65
CA ILE A 300 -3.99 -2.23 -28.60
C ILE A 300 -5.08 -2.93 -29.42
N THR A 301 -6.29 -2.41 -29.39
CA THR A 301 -7.44 -2.91 -30.14
C THR A 301 -7.24 -2.73 -31.64
N TYR A 302 -6.75 -1.56 -32.06
CA TYR A 302 -6.40 -1.29 -33.45
C TYR A 302 -5.21 -2.12 -33.91
N TRP A 303 -4.13 -2.20 -33.12
CA TRP A 303 -2.96 -3.03 -33.42
C TRP A 303 -3.34 -4.50 -33.65
N ALA A 304 -4.27 -5.04 -32.86
CA ALA A 304 -4.79 -6.39 -33.03
C ALA A 304 -5.42 -6.62 -34.42
N THR A 305 -6.00 -5.59 -35.05
CA THR A 305 -6.52 -5.69 -36.42
C THR A 305 -5.42 -5.86 -37.46
N LEU A 306 -4.27 -5.21 -37.24
CA LEU A 306 -3.15 -5.22 -38.16
C LEU A 306 -2.38 -6.55 -38.11
N VAL A 307 -2.14 -7.08 -36.91
CA VAL A 307 -1.39 -8.34 -36.75
C VAL A 307 -2.25 -9.58 -36.90
N GLY A 308 -3.57 -9.45 -36.71
CA GLY A 308 -4.54 -10.53 -36.90
C GLY A 308 -5.46 -10.21 -38.07
N ASN A 309 -6.64 -9.70 -37.73
CA ASN A 309 -7.66 -9.24 -38.64
C ASN A 309 -8.72 -8.44 -37.85
N VAL A 310 -9.68 -7.83 -38.55
CA VAL A 310 -10.76 -7.06 -37.91
C VAL A 310 -11.54 -7.88 -36.86
N PRO A 311 -11.99 -9.12 -37.12
CA PRO A 311 -12.65 -9.94 -36.08
C PRO A 311 -11.80 -10.15 -34.83
N PHE A 312 -10.49 -10.37 -34.99
CA PHE A 312 -9.58 -10.52 -33.85
C PHE A 312 -9.44 -9.20 -33.07
N GLY A 313 -9.36 -8.06 -33.77
CA GLY A 313 -9.43 -6.74 -33.15
C GLY A 313 -10.70 -6.55 -32.32
N VAL A 314 -11.87 -6.93 -32.85
CA VAL A 314 -13.14 -6.89 -32.11
C VAL A 314 -13.08 -7.76 -30.85
N VAL A 315 -12.50 -8.97 -30.93
CA VAL A 315 -12.32 -9.85 -29.76
C VAL A 315 -11.41 -9.21 -28.70
N VAL A 316 -10.31 -8.57 -29.12
CA VAL A 316 -9.41 -7.85 -28.20
C VAL A 316 -10.10 -6.65 -27.56
N GLY A 317 -10.85 -5.85 -28.33
CA GLY A 317 -11.62 -4.71 -27.82
C GLY A 317 -12.72 -5.11 -26.85
N LEU A 318 -13.48 -6.17 -27.16
CA LEU A 318 -14.50 -6.73 -26.26
C LEU A 318 -13.89 -7.30 -24.97
N LEU A 319 -12.77 -8.03 -25.08
CA LEU A 319 -12.04 -8.50 -23.91
C LEU A 319 -11.60 -7.33 -23.05
N GLY A 320 -10.96 -6.31 -23.66
CA GLY A 320 -10.52 -5.09 -22.99
C GLY A 320 -11.67 -4.41 -22.26
N SER A 321 -12.80 -4.23 -22.93
CA SER A 321 -14.02 -3.68 -22.35
C SER A 321 -14.49 -4.47 -21.13
N ILE A 322 -14.55 -5.80 -21.22
CA ILE A 322 -14.96 -6.66 -20.10
C ILE A 322 -14.00 -6.51 -18.92
N ILE A 323 -12.69 -6.65 -19.12
CA ILE A 323 -11.74 -6.57 -18.00
C ILE A 323 -11.69 -5.16 -17.38
N LEU A 324 -11.87 -4.11 -18.17
CA LEU A 324 -11.93 -2.73 -17.68
C LEU A 324 -13.22 -2.48 -16.88
N ILE A 325 -14.37 -3.00 -17.32
CA ILE A 325 -15.62 -2.97 -16.52
C ILE A 325 -15.44 -3.72 -15.19
N MET A 326 -14.69 -4.82 -15.19
CA MET A 326 -14.34 -5.53 -13.96
C MET A 326 -13.46 -4.68 -13.04
N ALA A 327 -12.48 -3.93 -13.57
CA ALA A 327 -11.69 -2.97 -12.79
C ALA A 327 -12.57 -1.85 -12.17
N VAL A 328 -13.62 -1.40 -12.88
CA VAL A 328 -14.63 -0.49 -12.29
C VAL A 328 -15.30 -1.13 -11.08
N ASN A 329 -15.70 -2.40 -11.18
CA ASN A 329 -16.28 -3.14 -10.05
C ASN A 329 -15.28 -3.28 -8.88
N THR A 330 -14.02 -3.62 -9.16
CA THR A 330 -12.94 -3.69 -8.16
C THR A 330 -12.78 -2.36 -7.42
N ALA A 331 -12.79 -1.24 -8.13
CA ALA A 331 -12.73 0.09 -7.52
C ALA A 331 -13.93 0.40 -6.62
N TYR A 332 -15.15 0.03 -7.02
CA TYR A 332 -16.35 0.17 -6.17
C TYR A 332 -16.23 -0.64 -4.87
N VAL A 333 -15.80 -1.90 -4.97
CA VAL A 333 -15.63 -2.79 -3.81
C VAL A 333 -14.53 -2.25 -2.89
N ALA A 334 -13.35 -1.95 -3.43
CA ALA A 334 -12.19 -1.49 -2.67
C ALA A 334 -12.44 -0.14 -1.98
N SER A 335 -13.10 0.80 -2.68
CA SER A 335 -13.53 2.07 -2.08
C SER A 335 -14.54 1.87 -0.95
N SER A 336 -15.51 0.96 -1.13
CA SER A 336 -16.50 0.67 -0.09
C SER A 336 -15.89 0.04 1.15
N GLU A 337 -14.95 -0.89 0.99
CA GLU A 337 -14.23 -1.53 2.10
C GLU A 337 -13.34 -0.51 2.85
N LEU A 338 -12.67 0.39 2.12
CA LEU A 338 -11.88 1.46 2.72
C LEU A 338 -12.76 2.40 3.56
N LEU A 339 -13.86 2.87 2.98
CA LEU A 339 -14.81 3.76 3.67
C LEU A 339 -15.46 3.07 4.87
N GLU A 340 -15.78 1.78 4.77
CA GLU A 340 -16.30 0.97 5.88
C GLU A 340 -15.28 0.88 7.02
N ARG A 341 -14.01 0.58 6.73
CA ARG A 341 -12.94 0.51 7.75
C ARG A 341 -12.72 1.85 8.45
N VAL A 342 -12.68 2.94 7.70
CA VAL A 342 -12.54 4.30 8.25
C VAL A 342 -13.76 4.66 9.10
N ALA A 343 -14.97 4.38 8.60
CA ALA A 343 -16.21 4.65 9.31
C ALA A 343 -16.34 3.85 10.60
N HIS A 344 -15.98 2.56 10.61
CA HIS A 344 -15.94 1.76 11.84
C HIS A 344 -14.96 2.31 12.86
N ARG A 345 -13.75 2.70 12.43
CA ARG A 345 -12.73 3.25 13.34
C ARG A 345 -13.19 4.54 14.02
N TYR A 346 -13.87 5.42 13.28
CA TYR A 346 -14.29 6.73 13.80
C TYR A 346 -15.79 6.81 14.13
N ARG A 347 -16.49 5.67 14.22
CA ARG A 347 -17.91 5.53 14.58
C ARG A 347 -18.87 6.32 13.68
N PHE A 348 -18.57 6.40 12.39
CA PHE A 348 -19.40 7.07 11.39
C PHE A 348 -20.49 6.13 10.84
N ASN A 349 -21.39 5.69 11.72
CA ASN A 349 -22.37 4.63 11.43
C ASN A 349 -23.38 4.97 10.33
N TRP A 350 -23.59 6.25 10.03
CA TRP A 350 -24.50 6.69 8.97
C TRP A 350 -24.04 6.25 7.58
N LEU A 351 -22.73 6.19 7.33
CA LEU A 351 -22.19 5.83 6.02
C LEU A 351 -22.30 4.33 5.75
N ILE A 352 -22.13 3.53 6.80
CA ILE A 352 -22.07 2.06 6.74
C ILE A 352 -23.44 1.37 6.88
N VAL A 353 -24.53 2.10 6.67
CA VAL A 353 -25.87 1.51 6.72
C VAL A 353 -26.04 0.54 5.55
N THR A 354 -26.34 -0.71 5.88
CA THR A 354 -26.59 -1.75 4.90
C THR A 354 -28.06 -1.84 4.50
N ASN A 355 -28.32 -2.24 3.26
CA ASN A 355 -29.67 -2.53 2.78
C ASN A 355 -30.09 -3.99 3.10
N ARG A 356 -31.27 -4.42 2.65
CA ARG A 356 -31.78 -5.80 2.83
C ARG A 356 -30.86 -6.90 2.27
N ARG A 357 -29.93 -6.55 1.37
CA ARG A 357 -28.95 -7.46 0.75
C ARG A 357 -27.57 -7.38 1.41
N ALA A 358 -27.47 -6.71 2.56
CA ALA A 358 -26.20 -6.44 3.26
C ALA A 358 -25.18 -5.65 2.41
N SER A 359 -25.66 -4.81 1.49
CA SER A 359 -24.82 -3.93 0.66
C SER A 359 -24.78 -2.51 1.23
N LEU A 360 -23.59 -1.88 1.16
CA LEU A 360 -23.31 -0.51 1.61
C LEU A 360 -23.84 0.51 0.59
N TYR A 361 -25.16 0.50 0.37
CA TYR A 361 -25.79 1.20 -0.75
C TYR A 361 -25.49 2.71 -0.78
N ARG A 362 -25.36 3.37 0.38
CA ARG A 362 -25.02 4.80 0.46
C ARG A 362 -23.63 5.09 -0.09
N VAL A 363 -22.67 4.20 0.18
CA VAL A 363 -21.30 4.31 -0.32
C VAL A 363 -21.29 4.12 -1.83
N HIS A 364 -22.00 3.12 -2.37
CA HIS A 364 -22.07 2.91 -3.81
C HIS A 364 -22.76 4.06 -4.55
N ILE A 365 -23.82 4.66 -3.99
CA ILE A 365 -24.46 5.87 -4.54
C ILE A 365 -23.50 7.05 -4.50
N LEU A 366 -22.81 7.27 -3.37
CA LEU A 366 -21.82 8.33 -3.23
C LEU A 366 -20.69 8.18 -4.27
N ASN A 367 -20.17 6.96 -4.43
CA ASN A 367 -19.16 6.66 -5.43
C ASN A 367 -19.67 6.90 -6.85
N GLY A 368 -20.88 6.45 -7.19
CA GLY A 368 -21.50 6.74 -8.49
C GLY A 368 -21.65 8.23 -8.78
N LEU A 369 -22.04 9.03 -7.78
CA LEU A 369 -22.11 10.49 -7.90
C LEU A 369 -20.72 11.12 -8.07
N LEU A 370 -19.73 10.69 -7.29
CA LEU A 370 -18.35 11.18 -7.39
C LEU A 370 -17.73 10.85 -8.75
N TYR A 371 -17.88 9.61 -9.22
CA TYR A 371 -17.35 9.17 -10.52
C TYR A 371 -18.03 9.93 -11.65
N THR A 372 -19.37 10.11 -11.58
CA THR A 372 -20.12 10.95 -12.52
C THR A 372 -19.58 12.38 -12.52
N GLY A 373 -19.34 12.98 -11.35
CA GLY A 373 -18.78 14.33 -11.23
C GLY A 373 -17.41 14.47 -11.89
N ILE A 374 -16.52 13.50 -11.67
CA ILE A 374 -15.20 13.50 -12.31
C ILE A 374 -15.31 13.34 -13.83
N ILE A 375 -16.13 12.41 -14.33
CA ILE A 375 -16.37 12.25 -15.77
C ILE A 375 -16.88 13.55 -16.41
N LEU A 376 -17.82 14.24 -15.76
CA LEU A 376 -18.34 15.53 -16.24
C LEU A 376 -17.27 16.62 -16.28
N ILE A 377 -16.40 16.67 -15.27
CA ILE A 377 -15.28 17.63 -15.22
C ILE A 377 -14.25 17.33 -16.31
N THR A 378 -13.90 16.05 -16.51
CA THR A 378 -12.90 15.63 -17.48
C THR A 378 -13.44 15.52 -18.91
N LYS A 379 -14.75 15.69 -19.10
CA LYS A 379 -15.44 15.47 -20.38
C LYS A 379 -15.18 14.08 -20.97
N GLY A 380 -15.00 13.07 -20.11
CA GLY A 380 -14.67 11.71 -20.53
C GLY A 380 -13.31 11.57 -21.22
N SER A 381 -12.38 12.52 -21.05
CA SER A 381 -11.04 12.42 -21.64
C SER A 381 -10.19 11.36 -20.94
N GLN A 382 -9.83 10.30 -21.67
CA GLN A 382 -8.94 9.24 -21.16
C GLN A 382 -7.56 9.81 -20.76
N ALA A 383 -6.98 10.67 -21.60
CA ALA A 383 -5.68 11.29 -21.36
C ALA A 383 -5.66 12.12 -20.06
N LEU A 384 -6.67 12.97 -19.86
CA LEU A 384 -6.75 13.78 -18.63
C LEU A 384 -6.93 12.90 -17.39
N LEU A 385 -7.76 11.85 -17.47
CA LEU A 385 -7.94 10.90 -16.37
C LEU A 385 -6.65 10.14 -16.04
N ALA A 386 -5.88 9.76 -17.05
CA ALA A 386 -4.59 9.08 -16.89
C ALA A 386 -3.57 9.97 -16.16
N GLU A 387 -3.47 11.23 -16.55
CA GLU A 387 -2.62 12.22 -15.88
C GLU A 387 -2.99 12.40 -14.40
N MET A 388 -4.29 12.48 -14.11
CA MET A 388 -4.77 12.62 -12.75
C MET A 388 -4.46 11.36 -11.92
N TYR A 389 -4.60 10.17 -12.52
CA TYR A 389 -4.45 8.90 -11.82
C TYR A 389 -3.00 8.65 -11.39
N ALA A 390 -2.03 8.98 -12.24
CA ALA A 390 -0.61 8.79 -11.93
C ALA A 390 -0.15 9.54 -10.65
N ILE A 391 -0.77 10.69 -10.33
CA ILE A 391 -0.41 11.49 -9.15
C ILE A 391 -0.87 10.82 -7.85
N GLY A 392 -2.11 10.34 -7.79
CA GLY A 392 -2.64 9.66 -6.60
C GLY A 392 -1.83 8.39 -6.30
N LEU A 393 -1.53 7.62 -7.35
CA LEU A 393 -0.79 6.37 -7.27
C LEU A 393 0.61 6.59 -6.70
N LEU A 394 1.33 7.59 -7.22
CA LEU A 394 2.64 7.97 -6.71
C LEU A 394 2.57 8.51 -5.28
N ALA A 395 1.55 9.28 -4.93
CA ALA A 395 1.38 9.76 -3.56
C ALA A 395 1.24 8.58 -2.57
N SER A 396 0.45 7.57 -2.93
CA SER A 396 0.30 6.34 -2.15
C SER A 396 1.63 5.58 -2.01
N PHE A 397 2.40 5.45 -3.09
CA PHE A 397 3.72 4.79 -3.06
C PHE A 397 4.72 5.52 -2.17
N CYS A 398 4.83 6.85 -2.29
CA CYS A 398 5.68 7.67 -1.43
C CYS A 398 5.29 7.52 0.05
N ILE A 399 4.00 7.54 0.36
CA ILE A 399 3.55 7.37 1.76
C ILE A 399 3.95 6.01 2.32
N ASN A 400 3.79 4.92 1.56
CA ASN A 400 4.19 3.58 2.02
C ASN A 400 5.68 3.46 2.27
N ILE A 401 6.49 3.85 1.27
CA ILE A 401 7.93 3.66 1.32
C ILE A 401 8.58 4.63 2.32
N GLY A 402 8.08 5.86 2.41
CA GLY A 402 8.39 6.80 3.48
C GLY A 402 8.05 6.25 4.87
N CYS A 403 6.85 5.67 5.07
CA CYS A 403 6.51 5.02 6.34
C CYS A 403 7.44 3.85 6.67
N LEU A 404 7.82 3.05 5.66
CA LEU A 404 8.73 1.92 5.86
C LEU A 404 10.12 2.39 6.28
N LEU A 405 10.63 3.45 5.65
CA LEU A 405 11.91 4.08 6.02
C LEU A 405 11.88 4.59 7.46
N ILE A 406 10.82 5.31 7.82
CA ILE A 406 10.64 5.86 9.16
C ILE A 406 10.56 4.73 10.19
N TYR A 407 9.73 3.71 9.94
CA TYR A 407 9.60 2.56 10.81
C TYR A 407 10.95 1.87 11.05
N ARG A 408 11.71 1.60 9.98
CA ARG A 408 13.01 0.92 10.09
C ARG A 408 14.12 1.78 10.70
N TYR A 409 14.00 3.10 10.59
CA TYR A 409 14.92 4.03 11.26
C TYR A 409 14.72 4.01 12.78
N PHE A 410 13.46 3.98 13.24
CA PHE A 410 13.14 3.99 14.67
C PHE A 410 13.21 2.62 15.35
N GLN A 411 12.71 1.55 14.72
CA GLN A 411 12.63 0.21 15.34
C GLN A 411 13.85 -0.69 15.06
N GLY A 412 14.73 -0.31 14.13
CA GLY A 412 15.89 -1.12 13.76
C GLY A 412 15.52 -2.37 12.95
N THR A 413 16.43 -3.36 12.87
CA THR A 413 16.22 -4.64 12.14
C THR A 413 15.94 -5.83 13.05
N LYS A 414 15.99 -5.64 14.38
CA LYS A 414 15.94 -6.75 15.35
C LYS A 414 14.53 -7.36 15.49
N GLU A 415 13.48 -6.58 15.26
CA GLU A 415 12.08 -7.03 15.34
C GLU A 415 11.63 -7.85 14.13
N ILE A 416 12.30 -7.71 12.97
CA ILE A 416 11.90 -8.36 11.71
C ILE A 416 12.99 -9.31 11.21
N ARG A 417 13.17 -10.45 11.90
CA ARG A 417 14.21 -11.43 11.49
C ARG A 417 13.87 -12.16 10.19
N ALA A 418 12.58 -12.37 9.91
CA ALA A 418 12.18 -13.33 8.88
C ALA A 418 12.25 -12.79 7.44
N TYR A 419 12.17 -11.48 7.21
CA TYR A 419 12.36 -10.86 5.89
C TYR A 419 12.69 -9.38 6.07
N HIS A 420 13.73 -8.92 5.39
CA HIS A 420 14.12 -7.52 5.47
C HIS A 420 14.76 -7.12 4.15
N THR A 421 14.59 -5.86 3.78
CA THR A 421 15.14 -5.35 2.53
C THR A 421 16.31 -4.39 2.79
N SER A 422 17.05 -3.97 1.75
CA SER A 422 18.18 -3.04 1.92
C SER A 422 17.71 -1.61 2.21
N ARG A 423 18.20 -0.98 3.30
CA ARG A 423 17.83 0.40 3.67
C ARG A 423 18.21 1.41 2.58
N THR A 424 19.44 1.32 2.05
CA THR A 424 19.95 2.20 0.99
C THR A 424 19.09 2.10 -0.27
N ALA A 425 18.71 0.88 -0.67
CA ALA A 425 17.83 0.68 -1.81
C ALA A 425 16.41 1.22 -1.56
N THR A 426 15.90 1.15 -0.32
CA THR A 426 14.61 1.76 0.05
C THR A 426 14.67 3.27 -0.08
N LEU A 427 15.76 3.88 0.38
CA LEU A 427 15.96 5.33 0.34
C LEU A 427 16.12 5.83 -1.09
N LEU A 428 16.86 5.11 -1.93
CA LEU A 428 16.97 5.43 -3.35
C LEU A 428 15.61 5.31 -4.06
N LEU A 429 14.85 4.25 -3.76
CA LEU A 429 13.50 4.08 -4.30
C LEU A 429 12.59 5.25 -3.89
N GLU A 430 12.60 5.63 -2.62
CA GLU A 430 11.84 6.79 -2.12
C GLU A 430 12.23 8.07 -2.84
N PHE A 431 13.53 8.30 -3.04
CA PHE A 431 14.01 9.48 -3.77
C PHE A 431 13.47 9.52 -5.22
N ILE A 432 13.47 8.38 -5.92
CA ILE A 432 12.92 8.28 -7.28
C ILE A 432 11.42 8.54 -7.26
N LEU A 433 10.67 7.91 -6.35
CA LEU A 433 9.21 8.08 -6.25
C LEU A 433 8.81 9.52 -5.93
N VAL A 434 9.49 10.15 -4.97
CA VAL A 434 9.27 11.55 -4.59
C VAL A 434 9.63 12.49 -5.75
N ALA A 435 10.73 12.24 -6.47
CA ALA A 435 11.06 13.00 -7.67
C ALA A 435 9.98 12.88 -8.75
N CYS A 436 9.46 11.67 -8.99
CA CYS A 436 8.37 11.44 -9.93
C CYS A 436 7.09 12.15 -9.49
N PHE A 437 6.74 12.06 -8.21
CA PHE A 437 5.58 12.73 -7.63
C PHE A 437 5.69 14.25 -7.78
N ILE A 438 6.84 14.86 -7.42
CA ILE A 438 7.07 16.30 -7.57
C ILE A 438 6.99 16.71 -9.05
N TYR A 439 7.61 15.93 -9.95
CA TYR A 439 7.56 16.21 -11.38
C TYR A 439 6.12 16.26 -11.90
N LEU A 440 5.31 15.22 -11.63
CA LEU A 440 3.90 15.22 -12.04
C LEU A 440 3.11 16.31 -11.34
N ALA A 441 3.32 16.52 -10.04
CA ALA A 441 2.58 17.51 -9.27
C ALA A 441 2.74 18.93 -9.84
N LEU A 442 3.95 19.25 -10.34
CA LEU A 442 4.27 20.54 -10.97
C LEU A 442 3.73 20.67 -12.40
N HIS A 443 3.69 19.58 -13.18
CA HIS A 443 3.32 19.62 -14.60
C HIS A 443 1.86 19.26 -14.88
N LYS A 444 1.15 18.63 -13.92
CA LYS A 444 -0.22 18.11 -14.04
C LYS A 444 -1.16 18.75 -13.02
N PRO A 445 -1.50 20.05 -13.18
CA PRO A 445 -2.22 20.83 -12.16
C PRO A 445 -3.62 20.29 -11.85
N TYR A 446 -4.31 19.68 -12.83
CA TYR A 446 -5.64 19.10 -12.60
C TYR A 446 -5.60 17.90 -11.65
N GLY A 447 -4.62 16.99 -11.84
CA GLY A 447 -4.42 15.86 -10.94
C GLY A 447 -4.02 16.32 -9.54
N THR A 448 -3.09 17.27 -9.45
CA THR A 448 -2.64 17.84 -8.18
C THR A 448 -3.80 18.52 -7.46
N GLY A 449 -4.63 19.26 -8.20
CA GLY A 449 -5.80 19.94 -7.68
C GLY A 449 -6.85 18.96 -7.12
N LEU A 450 -7.17 17.89 -7.87
CA LEU A 450 -8.08 16.85 -7.39
C LEU A 450 -7.54 16.19 -6.11
N TRP A 451 -6.28 15.76 -6.15
CA TRP A 451 -5.65 15.10 -5.01
C TRP A 451 -5.63 16.02 -3.77
N ALA A 452 -5.18 17.26 -3.92
CA ALA A 452 -5.12 18.24 -2.83
C ALA A 452 -6.52 18.58 -2.28
N ALA A 453 -7.54 18.67 -3.13
CA ALA A 453 -8.92 18.90 -2.72
C ALA A 453 -9.47 17.75 -1.87
N VAL A 454 -9.29 16.50 -2.32
CA VAL A 454 -9.73 15.31 -1.57
C VAL A 454 -8.98 15.19 -0.25
N VAL A 455 -7.66 15.40 -0.24
CA VAL A 455 -6.84 15.44 0.98
C VAL A 455 -7.37 16.50 1.95
N THR A 456 -7.67 17.70 1.46
CA THR A 456 -8.15 18.80 2.30
C THR A 456 -9.51 18.49 2.92
N VAL A 457 -10.46 17.97 2.13
CA VAL A 457 -11.79 17.57 2.63
C VAL A 457 -11.67 16.47 3.69
N LEU A 458 -10.86 15.44 3.42
CA LEU A 458 -10.69 14.32 4.35
C LEU A 458 -9.91 14.69 5.61
N LEU A 459 -8.95 15.61 5.53
CA LEU A 459 -8.28 16.14 6.72
C LEU A 459 -9.23 17.02 7.55
N ALA A 460 -10.00 17.88 6.90
CA ALA A 460 -10.97 18.76 7.56
C ALA A 460 -12.05 17.96 8.30
N ALA A 461 -12.52 16.86 7.72
CA ALA A 461 -13.45 15.95 8.40
C ALA A 461 -12.74 15.01 9.38
N GLY A 462 -11.59 14.46 9.00
CA GLY A 462 -10.88 13.39 9.71
C GLY A 462 -10.24 13.83 11.02
N ILE A 463 -9.63 15.02 11.08
CA ILE A 463 -8.97 15.52 12.30
C ILE A 463 -9.97 15.68 13.46
N PRO A 464 -11.13 16.35 13.30
CA PRO A 464 -12.15 16.41 14.34
C PRO A 464 -12.66 15.02 14.75
N LEU A 465 -12.93 14.14 13.78
CA LEU A 465 -13.40 12.78 14.06
C LEU A 465 -12.37 11.98 14.85
N SER A 466 -11.09 12.06 14.49
CA SER A 466 -10.01 11.36 15.17
C SER A 466 -9.81 11.86 16.60
N ARG A 467 -9.91 13.17 16.83
CA ARG A 467 -9.84 13.72 18.20
C ARG A 467 -11.02 13.29 19.05
N ARG A 468 -12.20 13.16 18.45
CA ARG A 468 -13.43 12.81 19.17
C ARG A 468 -13.55 11.32 19.48
N TYR A 469 -13.29 10.46 18.48
CA TYR A 469 -13.60 9.03 18.50
C TYR A 469 -12.39 8.11 18.28
N GLY A 470 -11.18 8.66 18.16
CA GLY A 470 -9.99 7.85 17.90
C GLY A 470 -9.75 6.76 18.97
N PRO A 471 -9.32 5.55 18.56
CA PRO A 471 -9.06 4.44 19.49
C PRO A 471 -7.98 4.79 20.53
N GLU A 472 -7.05 5.67 20.16
CA GLU A 472 -6.01 6.22 21.04
C GLU A 472 -6.59 6.80 22.33
N ARG A 473 -7.79 7.38 22.27
CA ARG A 473 -8.44 7.99 23.43
C ARG A 473 -8.88 6.96 24.46
N GLN A 474 -9.17 5.71 24.05
CA GLN A 474 -9.52 4.63 24.96
C GLN A 474 -8.28 4.04 25.62
N GLU A 475 -7.19 3.89 24.87
CA GLU A 475 -5.91 3.40 25.40
C GLU A 475 -5.29 4.41 26.39
N VAL A 476 -5.35 5.72 26.09
CA VAL A 476 -4.96 6.79 27.04
C VAL A 476 -5.84 6.81 28.30
N ARG A 477 -7.10 6.35 28.23
CA ARG A 477 -7.94 6.22 29.44
C ARG A 477 -7.58 5.01 30.29
N ARG A 478 -6.89 4.01 29.71
CA ARG A 478 -6.44 2.80 30.41
C ARG A 478 -5.05 2.95 31.03
N SER A 479 -4.29 3.98 30.64
CA SER A 479 -2.97 4.24 31.21
C SER A 479 -3.06 4.69 32.66
N ASP A 480 -2.01 4.39 33.42
CA ASP A 480 -1.87 4.85 34.79
C ASP A 480 -1.66 6.38 34.80
N TYR A 481 -2.04 7.07 35.88
CA TYR A 481 -1.86 8.53 35.97
C TYR A 481 -0.52 8.88 36.64
N PRO A 482 0.25 9.85 36.13
CA PRO A 482 1.50 10.27 36.78
C PRO A 482 1.34 10.62 38.26
N LEU A 483 0.20 11.21 38.63
CA LEU A 483 -0.10 11.56 40.02
C LEU A 483 -0.28 10.33 40.93
N GLU A 484 -0.82 9.21 40.42
CA GLU A 484 -0.92 7.96 41.19
C GLU A 484 0.47 7.45 41.57
N MET A 485 1.45 7.58 40.66
CA MET A 485 2.83 7.23 40.93
C MET A 485 3.47 8.14 41.97
N VAL A 486 3.24 9.45 41.84
CA VAL A 486 3.76 10.45 42.79
C VAL A 486 3.22 10.19 44.19
N LEU A 487 1.92 9.96 44.33
CA LEU A 487 1.28 9.64 45.61
C LEU A 487 1.88 8.36 46.23
N ALA A 488 2.01 7.30 45.44
CA ALA A 488 2.59 6.04 45.92
C ALA A 488 4.05 6.18 46.36
N LEU A 489 4.83 7.06 45.72
CA LEU A 489 6.21 7.35 46.13
C LEU A 489 6.27 8.31 47.34
N GLY A 490 5.27 9.18 47.49
CA GLY A 490 5.14 10.09 48.63
C GLY A 490 4.92 9.35 49.96
N ASP A 491 4.17 8.25 49.93
CA ASP A 491 3.80 7.46 51.12
C ASP A 491 4.93 6.58 51.68
N VAL A 492 6.07 6.47 50.99
CA VAL A 492 7.17 5.54 51.36
C VAL A 492 8.32 6.28 52.01
N ASP A 493 8.73 5.90 53.21
CA ASP A 493 9.92 6.47 53.85
C ASP A 493 11.22 5.86 53.30
N GLY A 494 12.14 6.70 52.83
CA GLY A 494 13.48 6.28 52.38
C GLY A 494 13.88 6.85 51.01
N PRO A 495 15.02 6.37 50.44
CA PRO A 495 15.45 6.76 49.11
C PRO A 495 14.49 6.20 48.05
N LEU A 496 14.13 7.05 47.09
CA LEU A 496 13.17 6.75 46.03
C LEU A 496 13.91 6.51 44.71
N HIS A 497 13.51 5.48 43.98
CA HIS A 497 14.15 5.11 42.71
C HIS A 497 13.12 5.00 41.59
N VAL A 498 13.33 5.73 40.50
CA VAL A 498 12.47 5.68 39.30
C VAL A 498 13.24 5.08 38.14
N TYR A 499 12.81 3.92 37.67
CA TYR A 499 13.45 3.18 36.58
C TYR A 499 12.68 3.37 35.28
N PHE A 500 13.29 4.04 34.30
CA PHE A 500 12.77 4.11 32.94
C PHE A 500 13.11 2.83 32.17
N ARG A 501 12.08 2.11 31.75
CA ARG A 501 12.18 0.81 31.07
C ARG A 501 11.77 0.89 29.60
N ARG A 502 12.31 -0.05 28.82
CA ARG A 502 11.87 -0.25 27.43
C ARG A 502 10.61 -1.12 27.38
N PRO A 503 9.69 -0.86 26.44
CA PRO A 503 8.63 -1.80 26.10
C PRO A 503 9.23 -3.18 25.80
N GLY A 504 8.81 -4.22 26.53
CA GLY A 504 9.29 -5.60 26.34
C GLY A 504 10.41 -6.08 27.29
N GLU A 505 10.95 -5.24 28.19
CA GLU A 505 11.88 -5.70 29.23
C GLU A 505 11.11 -6.36 30.40
N VAL A 506 11.05 -7.70 30.38
CA VAL A 506 10.24 -8.52 31.32
C VAL A 506 10.90 -8.72 32.69
N ALA A 507 12.23 -8.68 32.80
CA ALA A 507 12.94 -8.97 34.04
C ALA A 507 12.91 -7.74 34.98
N MET A 508 12.07 -7.75 36.01
CA MET A 508 12.07 -6.73 37.08
C MET A 508 13.22 -6.97 38.06
N GLY A 509 13.94 -5.91 38.44
CA GLY A 509 14.82 -5.91 39.61
C GLY A 509 14.01 -5.89 40.91
N ASP A 510 14.68 -5.57 42.03
CA ASP A 510 14.11 -5.59 43.38
C ASP A 510 12.79 -4.78 43.47
N GLN A 511 11.68 -5.43 43.87
CA GLN A 511 10.32 -4.88 43.87
C GLN A 511 9.98 -4.14 45.19
N ARG A 512 10.94 -3.42 45.77
CA ARG A 512 10.71 -2.65 46.99
C ARG A 512 9.70 -1.52 46.76
N SER A 513 8.98 -1.14 47.82
CA SER A 513 7.98 -0.07 47.80
C SER A 513 8.52 1.29 47.33
N GLY A 514 9.81 1.58 47.56
CA GLY A 514 10.46 2.82 47.09
C GLY A 514 10.87 2.85 45.61
N ASN A 515 10.61 1.77 44.86
CA ASN A 515 10.97 1.66 43.45
C ASN A 515 9.73 1.80 42.56
N ALA A 516 9.74 2.76 41.64
CA ALA A 516 8.75 2.88 40.56
C ALA A 516 9.37 2.49 39.22
N PHE A 517 8.67 1.65 38.46
CA PHE A 517 9.08 1.27 37.11
C PHE A 517 8.18 1.96 36.10
N VAL A 518 8.76 2.72 35.19
CA VAL A 518 8.02 3.52 34.19
C VAL A 518 8.27 2.98 32.80
N THR A 519 7.19 2.62 32.11
CA THR A 519 7.24 2.26 30.69
C THR A 519 6.42 3.25 29.88
N PHE A 520 7.08 3.92 28.94
CA PHE A 520 6.38 4.71 27.93
C PHE A 520 5.97 3.82 26.77
N PHE A 521 4.70 3.84 26.40
CA PHE A 521 4.18 3.02 25.31
C PHE A 521 3.61 3.85 24.17
N ASN A 522 3.72 3.32 22.96
CA ASN A 522 3.04 3.86 21.80
C ASN A 522 1.56 3.47 21.88
N VAL A 523 0.68 4.45 21.98
CA VAL A 523 -0.77 4.24 22.08
C VAL A 523 -1.32 3.38 20.92
N ARG A 524 -0.63 3.40 19.77
CA ARG A 524 -1.01 2.64 18.57
C ARG A 524 -0.65 1.15 18.62
N GLU A 525 0.30 0.77 19.47
CA GLU A 525 0.70 -0.63 19.70
C GLU A 525 -0.10 -1.27 20.85
N GLY A 526 -0.89 -0.46 21.58
CA GLY A 526 -1.66 -0.87 22.74
C GLY A 526 -0.89 -0.71 24.05
N ILE A 527 -1.62 -0.66 25.16
CA ILE A 527 -1.02 -0.61 26.49
C ILE A 527 -0.32 -1.94 26.82
N PRO A 528 0.95 -1.93 27.28
CA PRO A 528 1.62 -3.15 27.72
C PRO A 528 0.99 -3.71 28.99
N ASP A 529 1.13 -5.02 29.20
CA ASP A 529 0.61 -5.69 30.40
C ASP A 529 1.28 -5.15 31.67
N LYS A 530 0.47 -5.02 32.74
CA LYS A 530 0.96 -4.56 34.04
C LYS A 530 1.68 -5.71 34.74
N VAL A 531 3.01 -5.70 34.65
CA VAL A 531 3.89 -6.73 35.23
C VAL A 531 3.95 -6.71 36.78
N ALA A 532 3.77 -5.55 37.41
CA ALA A 532 3.80 -5.40 38.87
C ALA A 532 2.94 -4.20 39.36
N PRO A 533 2.57 -4.11 40.64
CA PRO A 533 1.80 -2.99 41.17
C PRO A 533 2.51 -1.63 41.04
N ASN A 534 3.83 -1.59 41.22
CA ASN A 534 4.69 -0.41 41.08
C ASN A 534 5.17 -0.16 39.63
N HIS A 535 4.56 -0.84 38.65
CA HIS A 535 4.79 -0.60 37.23
C HIS A 535 3.75 0.38 36.68
N TYR A 536 4.20 1.58 36.34
CA TYR A 536 3.38 2.65 35.78
C TYR A 536 3.61 2.76 34.28
N ARG A 537 2.50 2.81 33.52
CA ARG A 537 2.52 2.81 32.06
C ARG A 537 1.93 4.11 31.57
N PHE A 538 2.75 4.93 30.93
CA PHE A 538 2.34 6.24 30.43
C PHE A 538 2.36 6.27 28.91
N PRO A 539 1.36 6.90 28.27
CA PRO A 539 1.36 7.08 26.83
C PRO A 539 2.46 8.06 26.43
N ILE A 540 3.16 7.79 25.33
CA ILE A 540 4.11 8.74 24.75
C ILE A 540 3.35 10.01 24.30
N GLN A 541 3.77 11.16 24.82
CA GLN A 541 3.16 12.45 24.48
C GLN A 541 3.65 13.00 23.12
N PRO A 542 2.91 13.95 22.51
CA PRO A 542 3.34 14.65 21.30
C PRO A 542 4.72 15.33 21.49
N GLY A 543 5.70 14.92 20.70
CA GLY A 543 7.11 15.32 20.84
C GLY A 543 8.05 14.19 21.24
N GLY A 544 7.53 12.97 21.42
CA GLY A 544 8.32 11.75 21.55
C GLY A 544 8.67 11.38 22.99
N VAL A 545 9.43 10.29 23.13
CA VAL A 545 9.78 9.70 24.44
C VAL A 545 10.55 10.69 25.30
N TYR A 546 11.52 11.42 24.73
CA TYR A 546 12.33 12.39 25.47
C TYR A 546 11.47 13.48 26.14
N ARG A 547 10.53 14.07 25.40
CA ARG A 547 9.65 15.10 25.97
C ARG A 547 8.74 14.54 27.05
N SER A 548 8.30 13.29 26.90
CA SER A 548 7.49 12.58 27.90
C SER A 548 8.28 12.33 29.18
N ILE A 549 9.57 11.96 29.06
CA ILE A 549 10.50 11.85 30.19
C ILE A 549 10.64 13.20 30.89
N VAL A 550 10.94 14.27 30.14
CA VAL A 550 11.12 15.62 30.71
C VAL A 550 9.87 16.09 31.45
N ALA A 551 8.67 15.86 30.89
CA ALA A 551 7.42 16.23 31.55
C ALA A 551 7.20 15.47 32.86
N LEU A 552 7.53 14.17 32.90
CA LEU A 552 7.44 13.37 34.13
C LEU A 552 8.48 13.78 35.17
N LEU A 553 9.72 14.07 34.75
CA LEU A 553 10.77 14.54 35.65
C LEU A 553 10.44 15.89 36.27
N ALA A 554 9.86 16.82 35.50
CA ALA A 554 9.40 18.11 36.02
C ALA A 554 8.34 17.92 37.11
N LEU A 555 7.36 17.03 36.88
CA LEU A 555 6.34 16.71 37.88
C LEU A 555 6.95 16.09 39.16
N LEU A 556 7.93 15.19 39.00
CA LEU A 556 8.59 14.55 40.14
C LEU A 556 9.44 15.52 40.96
N GLU A 557 10.16 16.44 40.31
CA GLU A 557 10.95 17.46 41.00
C GLU A 557 10.06 18.47 41.75
N GLU A 558 8.88 18.80 41.19
CA GLU A 558 7.91 19.71 41.80
C GLU A 558 7.21 19.09 43.01
N GLU A 559 6.66 17.87 42.87
CA GLU A 559 5.82 17.24 43.89
C GLU A 559 6.62 16.50 44.98
N LEU A 560 7.85 16.05 44.68
CA LEU A 560 8.72 15.33 45.64
C LEU A 560 9.93 16.17 46.04
N ASP A 561 9.82 17.50 46.04
CA ASP A 561 10.91 18.40 46.40
C ASP A 561 11.45 18.08 47.82
N GLY A 562 12.76 18.02 47.96
CA GLY A 562 13.44 17.68 49.21
C GLY A 562 13.56 16.18 49.54
N ARG A 563 13.05 15.27 48.71
CA ARG A 563 13.24 13.80 48.86
C ARG A 563 14.49 13.32 48.09
N ASP A 564 15.14 12.25 48.56
CA ASP A 564 16.29 11.66 47.85
C ASP A 564 15.81 10.78 46.68
N LEU A 565 15.65 11.40 45.49
CA LEU A 565 15.15 10.75 44.27
C LEU A 565 16.29 10.43 43.29
N THR A 566 16.42 9.15 42.93
CA THR A 566 17.38 8.67 41.92
C THR A 566 16.65 8.13 40.68
N ILE A 567 17.00 8.66 39.52
CA ILE A 567 16.46 8.31 38.22
C ILE A 567 17.41 7.35 37.51
N HIS A 568 16.91 6.18 37.13
CA HIS A 568 17.66 5.13 36.48
C HIS A 568 17.25 4.96 35.02
N PHE A 569 18.24 4.95 34.12
CA PHE A 569 18.08 4.61 32.71
C PHE A 569 18.85 3.33 32.38
N GLY A 570 18.20 2.32 31.79
CA GLY A 570 18.89 1.12 31.32
C GLY A 570 19.60 1.32 29.97
N TRP A 571 20.92 1.50 29.91
CA TRP A 571 21.69 1.71 28.66
C TRP A 571 23.15 1.21 28.75
N PRO A 572 23.83 0.64 27.71
CA PRO A 572 23.58 0.71 26.26
C PRO A 572 23.44 -0.64 25.49
N THR A 573 23.11 -0.52 24.19
CA THR A 573 22.83 -1.60 23.22
C THR A 573 24.05 -2.43 22.79
N SER A 574 23.81 -3.67 22.34
CA SER A 574 24.83 -4.59 21.79
C SER A 574 25.28 -4.29 20.34
N SER A 575 24.63 -3.35 19.63
CA SER A 575 24.88 -3.07 18.20
C SER A 575 25.34 -1.62 18.00
N TRP A 576 26.43 -1.43 17.26
CA TRP A 576 27.01 -0.11 16.96
C TRP A 576 26.08 0.79 16.12
N LEU A 577 25.28 0.20 15.22
CA LEU A 577 24.28 0.93 14.42
C LEU A 577 23.08 1.40 15.27
N ASP A 578 22.66 0.59 16.25
CA ASP A 578 21.63 1.02 17.21
C ASP A 578 22.14 2.19 18.05
N ARG A 579 23.44 2.21 18.39
CA ARG A 579 24.07 3.32 19.13
C ARG A 579 24.08 4.63 18.35
N MET A 580 24.17 4.61 17.01
CA MET A 580 24.07 5.82 16.19
C MET A 580 22.65 6.38 16.13
N ALA A 581 21.64 5.53 15.88
CA ALA A 581 20.23 5.94 15.86
C ALA A 581 19.76 6.48 17.23
N VAL A 582 20.30 5.90 18.29
CA VAL A 582 20.10 6.31 19.69
C VAL A 582 21.00 7.47 20.11
N GLY A 583 22.05 7.80 19.34
CA GLY A 583 23.06 8.78 19.72
C GLY A 583 22.47 10.17 20.01
N VAL A 584 21.49 10.61 19.22
CA VAL A 584 20.76 11.87 19.46
C VAL A 584 19.91 11.78 20.74
N PHE A 585 19.24 10.66 20.97
CA PHE A 585 18.43 10.45 22.18
C PHE A 585 19.29 10.40 23.45
N VAL A 586 20.42 9.66 23.42
CA VAL A 586 21.39 9.60 24.52
C VAL A 586 22.05 10.96 24.74
N ALA A 587 22.39 11.70 23.68
CA ALA A 587 22.89 13.06 23.81
C ALA A 587 21.87 13.98 24.51
N ASN A 588 20.57 13.80 24.25
CA ASN A 588 19.51 14.53 24.94
C ASN A 588 19.34 14.07 26.40
N LEU A 589 19.43 12.76 26.68
CA LEU A 589 19.41 12.23 28.05
C LEU A 589 20.58 12.75 28.90
N MET A 590 21.79 12.82 28.33
CA MET A 590 22.98 13.35 29.01
C MET A 590 22.86 14.83 29.39
N ARG A 591 21.88 15.56 28.83
CA ARG A 591 21.59 16.95 29.23
C ARG A 591 20.65 17.05 30.43
N LEU A 592 19.91 15.99 30.79
CA LEU A 592 18.93 16.00 31.87
C LEU A 592 19.51 16.43 33.23
N PRO A 593 20.72 16.00 33.65
CA PRO A 593 21.30 16.45 34.92
C PRO A 593 21.55 17.97 35.00
N LYS A 594 21.73 18.64 33.84
CA LYS A 594 21.87 20.11 33.80
C LYS A 594 20.52 20.81 33.90
N VAL A 595 19.44 20.16 33.46
CA VAL A 595 18.09 20.70 33.46
C VAL A 595 17.42 20.48 34.83
N PHE A 596 17.69 19.35 35.47
CA PHE A 596 17.12 18.93 36.76
C PHE A 596 18.22 18.69 37.79
N PRO A 597 18.86 19.75 38.34
CA PRO A 597 20.02 19.62 39.21
C PRO A 597 19.71 19.02 40.59
N LYS A 598 18.43 19.00 41.01
CA LYS A 598 18.01 18.39 42.28
C LYS A 598 17.88 16.87 42.21
N LEU A 599 17.84 16.29 41.01
CA LEU A 599 17.66 14.85 40.79
C LEU A 599 19.00 14.14 40.60
N ARG A 600 19.13 12.94 41.16
CA ARG A 600 20.28 12.07 40.87
C ARG A 600 19.99 11.21 39.66
N PHE A 601 20.97 11.03 38.77
CA PHE A 601 20.82 10.22 37.56
C PHE A 601 21.84 9.08 37.57
N SER A 602 21.37 7.86 37.31
CA SER A 602 22.20 6.67 37.07
C SER A 602 21.87 6.08 35.69
N ILE A 603 22.91 5.61 35.00
CA ILE A 603 22.77 4.84 33.76
C ILE A 603 23.33 3.46 34.05
N ASP A 604 22.44 2.46 34.10
CA ASP A 604 22.79 1.12 34.55
C ASP A 604 22.80 0.15 33.36
N TYR A 605 23.79 -0.75 33.33
CA TYR A 605 23.83 -1.87 32.39
C TYR A 605 23.55 -3.17 33.12
N LEU A 606 22.38 -3.77 32.82
CA LEU A 606 22.03 -5.11 33.29
C LEU A 606 22.39 -6.12 32.19
N PRO A 607 23.34 -7.05 32.42
CA PRO A 607 23.62 -8.09 31.46
C PRO A 607 22.37 -8.96 31.24
N PRO A 608 22.09 -9.42 30.01
CA PRO A 608 20.98 -10.34 29.77
C PRO A 608 21.18 -11.61 30.61
N PRO A 609 20.10 -12.21 31.14
CA PRO A 609 20.21 -13.44 31.92
C PRO A 609 20.94 -14.49 31.09
N SER A 610 21.94 -15.15 31.69
CA SER A 610 22.67 -16.23 31.04
C SER A 610 21.67 -17.31 30.59
N SER A 611 21.85 -17.82 29.37
CA SER A 611 21.02 -18.85 28.75
C SER A 611 21.18 -20.24 29.41
N GLY A 612 21.09 -20.30 30.74
CA GLY A 612 21.29 -21.48 31.58
C GLY A 612 20.06 -21.99 32.31
N ALA A 613 18.91 -21.32 32.20
CA ALA A 613 17.65 -21.82 32.74
C ALA A 613 16.55 -21.62 31.71
N ALA A 614 16.43 -22.57 30.78
CA ALA A 614 15.24 -22.69 29.95
C ALA A 614 14.04 -22.87 30.88
N ALA A 615 13.20 -21.84 30.97
CA ALA A 615 11.87 -21.98 31.53
C ALA A 615 11.16 -23.10 30.76
N ALA A 616 10.79 -24.16 31.46
CA ALA A 616 9.92 -25.19 30.93
C ALA A 616 8.64 -24.53 30.37
N PRO A 617 8.12 -25.00 29.24
CA PRO A 617 6.95 -24.39 28.61
C PRO A 617 5.76 -24.45 29.57
N ALA A 618 5.07 -23.32 29.73
CA ALA A 618 3.83 -23.20 30.48
C ALA A 618 2.72 -24.03 29.83
N ALA A 619 2.62 -25.30 30.21
CA ALA A 619 1.56 -26.21 29.84
C ALA A 619 1.24 -27.17 30.99
N GLU A 620 0.93 -26.64 32.18
CA GLU A 620 0.23 -27.40 33.24
C GLU A 620 -0.25 -26.44 34.35
N ARG A 621 -1.31 -25.69 34.06
CA ARG A 621 -2.20 -25.11 35.09
C ARG A 621 -3.65 -25.24 34.62
N ALA A 622 -4.06 -26.47 34.42
CA ALA A 622 -5.46 -26.87 34.42
C ALA A 622 -5.50 -28.24 35.11
N LEU A 623 -6.38 -28.37 36.11
CA LEU A 623 -6.63 -29.54 36.98
C LEU A 623 -5.87 -29.51 38.32
N GLY A 624 -6.59 -29.05 39.35
CA GLY A 624 -6.21 -29.19 40.75
C GLY A 624 -7.07 -28.32 41.66
N GLY A 625 -8.32 -28.74 41.92
CA GLY A 625 -9.18 -28.03 42.88
C GLY A 625 -10.68 -28.36 42.84
N SER A 626 -11.07 -29.63 42.86
CA SER A 626 -12.37 -30.05 43.39
C SER A 626 -12.30 -31.49 43.90
N THR A 627 -11.95 -31.62 45.18
CA THR A 627 -12.55 -32.49 46.23
C THR A 627 -11.68 -32.37 47.46
#